data_AF-A0A7X8G7P7-F1
#
_entry.id   AF-A0A7X8G7P7-F1
#
_cell.length_a   1.000
_cell.length_b   1.000
_cell.length_c   1.000
_cell.angle_alpha   90.00
_cell.angle_beta   90.00
_cell.angle_gamma   90.00
#
_symmetry.space_group_name_H-M   'P 1'
#
loop_
_entity.id
_entity.type
_entity.pdbx_description
1 polymer ?
#
loop_
_entity_poly.entity_id
_entity_poly.type
_entity_poly.pdbx_seq_one_letter_code
_entity_poly.pdbx_strand_id
1 'polypeptide(L)'
;MAHQALYRVYRPQTFDDVVEQQHIVTTLKNAVMAKNTAHAYLFCGTRGTGKTTMAKIFARAVNCVSPVDGNPCNECEICTGIIDGTILDVIEIDAASNNSVENVRTLIDEVVYTPTKASKKVYIIDEVHMLSIGAFNALLKTLEEPPEHVMFILATTEAHKMPATVLSRCQRFDFRRITNKGIAQRLLSIAKECDVTLSNEAANFIASLAEGALRDGISILDQCISTGNDELDLELVQGIIGVAPNTIIINTLDFLISRQSKEVISQIDLIFSEGKDPGQYIRKLIQFLRDVLVFKTTNSLENLYSMTEEEKKAIPAIAKRISMPYGLAIIRELSDLEPAIKWSTSQRILIEISLLRICSLDMHSEEENLTNRIALLEERIHQIEEGLINGTIHRNNVEINTSQSNIGIDKAIEPPVLDEREVKIKVGNHQKNDKIKENSKQDEHVLTNTYPEWNKVLDDLRSVGRMKILSSLLNATAVSVDENTVGIVLDEGDEYNKRILTRHDNIEVIEGSIKRATGTDMSVTVIDNKDKIQEAAPEMPEKFLNFVKKKGLELDIREE
;
A
#
# COMPACT_ATOMS: atom_id res chain seq x y z
N MET A 1 -20.20 6.06 -32.72
CA MET A 1 -19.81 7.09 -31.73
C MET A 1 -18.99 6.39 -30.67
N ALA A 2 -17.91 7.01 -30.16
CA ALA A 2 -17.10 6.39 -29.13
C ALA A 2 -17.97 6.12 -27.89
N HIS A 3 -17.97 4.87 -27.41
CA HIS A 3 -18.73 4.47 -26.23
C HIS A 3 -18.25 5.31 -25.02
N GLN A 4 -19.08 6.25 -24.59
CA GLN A 4 -18.77 7.11 -23.44
C GLN A 4 -19.18 6.38 -22.17
N ALA A 5 -18.22 6.14 -21.28
CA ALA A 5 -18.47 5.40 -20.04
C ALA A 5 -19.63 6.00 -19.23
N LEU A 6 -20.51 5.14 -18.72
CA LEU A 6 -21.78 5.55 -18.09
C LEU A 6 -21.57 6.48 -16.90
N TYR A 7 -20.51 6.28 -16.12
CA TYR A 7 -20.23 7.14 -14.95
C TYR A 7 -19.93 8.60 -15.34
N ARG A 8 -19.58 8.87 -16.60
CA ARG A 8 -19.41 10.23 -17.13
C ARG A 8 -20.73 10.80 -17.62
N VAL A 9 -21.52 10.01 -18.35
CA VAL A 9 -22.83 10.41 -18.88
C VAL A 9 -23.80 10.71 -17.73
N TYR A 10 -23.87 9.82 -16.75
CA TYR A 10 -24.77 9.92 -15.60
C TYR A 10 -24.20 10.69 -14.40
N ARG A 11 -23.13 11.45 -14.62
CA ARG A 11 -22.57 12.33 -13.59
C ARG A 11 -23.63 13.40 -13.25
N PRO A 12 -24.02 13.54 -11.97
CA PRO A 12 -24.96 14.58 -11.53
C PRO A 12 -24.63 15.98 -12.06
N GLN A 13 -25.65 16.68 -12.58
CA GLN A 13 -25.49 18.03 -13.16
C GLN A 13 -26.02 19.12 -12.23
N THR A 14 -26.96 18.79 -11.36
CA THR A 14 -27.53 19.66 -10.32
C THR A 14 -27.32 19.06 -8.94
N PHE A 15 -27.55 19.85 -7.89
CA PHE A 15 -27.47 19.33 -6.51
C PHE A 15 -28.56 18.29 -6.23
N ASP A 16 -29.71 18.40 -6.89
CA ASP A 16 -30.85 17.49 -6.70
C ASP A 16 -30.59 16.09 -7.27
N ASP A 17 -29.69 16.00 -8.26
CA ASP A 17 -29.27 14.72 -8.85
C ASP A 17 -28.27 13.95 -7.97
N VAL A 18 -27.74 14.58 -6.92
CA VAL A 18 -26.75 13.96 -6.04
C VAL A 18 -27.43 12.92 -5.17
N VAL A 19 -26.95 11.68 -5.27
CA VAL A 19 -27.44 10.57 -4.46
C VAL A 19 -26.96 10.73 -3.02
N GLU A 20 -27.92 10.86 -2.11
CA GLU A 20 -27.68 11.10 -0.68
C GLU A 20 -26.87 12.40 -0.43
N GLN A 21 -26.20 12.56 0.71
CA GLN A 21 -25.47 13.80 1.09
C GLN A 21 -26.34 15.06 1.32
N GLN A 22 -27.61 14.89 1.70
CA GLN A 22 -28.56 16.00 1.85
C GLN A 22 -28.10 17.12 2.80
N HIS A 23 -27.33 16.78 3.84
CA HIS A 23 -26.76 17.78 4.75
C HIS A 23 -25.78 18.71 4.04
N ILE A 24 -24.95 18.20 3.13
CA ILE A 24 -23.98 18.99 2.35
C ILE A 24 -24.72 19.80 1.29
N VAL A 25 -25.62 19.14 0.55
CA VAL A 25 -26.42 19.78 -0.51
C VAL A 25 -27.17 21.00 0.01
N THR A 26 -27.87 20.84 1.14
CA THR A 26 -28.66 21.92 1.74
C THR A 26 -27.78 23.10 2.13
N THR A 27 -26.62 22.86 2.76
CA THR A 27 -25.70 23.93 3.15
C THR A 27 -25.13 24.66 1.94
N LEU A 28 -24.72 23.94 0.89
CA LEU A 28 -24.17 24.56 -0.32
C LEU A 28 -25.24 25.36 -1.09
N LYS A 29 -26.45 24.81 -1.26
CA LYS A 29 -27.58 25.54 -1.85
C LYS A 29 -27.85 26.85 -1.11
N ASN A 30 -27.90 26.79 0.23
CA ASN A 30 -28.12 27.98 1.06
C ASN A 30 -27.00 29.02 0.91
N ALA A 31 -25.73 28.59 0.82
CA ALA A 31 -24.61 29.49 0.60
C ALA A 31 -24.69 30.21 -0.76
N VAL A 32 -25.11 29.50 -1.82
CA VAL A 32 -25.34 30.09 -3.16
C VAL A 32 -26.50 31.09 -3.11
N MET A 33 -27.63 30.72 -2.52
CA MET A 33 -28.81 31.59 -2.42
C MET A 33 -28.54 32.85 -1.60
N ALA A 34 -27.82 32.72 -0.50
CA ALA A 34 -27.42 33.85 0.35
C ALA A 34 -26.28 34.70 -0.25
N LYS A 35 -25.68 34.27 -1.37
CA LYS A 35 -24.45 34.83 -1.96
C LYS A 35 -23.32 34.97 -0.93
N ASN A 36 -23.29 34.07 0.05
CA ASN A 36 -22.32 34.05 1.14
C ASN A 36 -21.50 32.77 1.07
N THR A 37 -20.51 32.79 0.18
CA THR A 37 -19.60 31.67 -0.05
C THR A 37 -18.25 31.94 0.60
N ALA A 38 -17.65 30.95 1.24
CA ALA A 38 -16.27 31.01 1.72
C ALA A 38 -15.28 31.08 0.54
N HIS A 39 -14.04 31.48 0.83
CA HIS A 39 -12.95 31.46 -0.13
C HIS A 39 -12.36 30.05 -0.34
N ALA A 40 -12.48 29.16 0.65
CA ALA A 40 -11.94 27.80 0.58
C ALA A 40 -12.88 26.76 1.19
N TYR A 41 -13.07 25.66 0.46
CA TYR A 41 -13.88 24.51 0.82
C TYR A 41 -13.01 23.25 0.82
N LEU A 42 -13.23 22.36 1.79
CA LEU A 42 -12.56 21.07 1.86
C LEU A 42 -13.59 19.94 1.87
N PHE A 43 -13.62 19.15 0.80
CA PHE A 43 -14.48 17.99 0.63
C PHE A 43 -13.70 16.71 0.97
N CYS A 44 -14.09 16.07 2.07
CA CYS A 44 -13.44 14.88 2.60
C CYS A 44 -14.35 13.66 2.44
N GLY A 45 -13.81 12.50 2.10
CA GLY A 45 -14.59 11.25 2.11
C GLY A 45 -14.02 10.20 1.17
N THR A 46 -14.52 8.97 1.24
CA THR A 46 -13.99 7.87 0.43
C THR A 46 -14.13 8.13 -1.07
N ARG A 47 -13.34 7.44 -1.89
CA ARG A 47 -13.41 7.55 -3.35
C ARG A 47 -14.85 7.21 -3.83
N GLY A 48 -15.29 7.85 -4.90
CA GLY A 48 -16.59 7.55 -5.53
C GLY A 48 -17.84 8.04 -4.78
N THR A 49 -17.69 8.78 -3.68
CA THR A 49 -18.82 9.40 -2.92
C THR A 49 -19.36 10.70 -3.50
N GLY A 50 -18.78 11.20 -4.61
CA GLY A 50 -19.28 12.37 -5.34
C GLY A 50 -18.58 13.70 -5.04
N LYS A 51 -17.43 13.72 -4.34
CA LYS A 51 -16.68 14.94 -4.00
C LYS A 51 -16.41 15.87 -5.20
N THR A 52 -15.73 15.37 -6.23
CA THR A 52 -15.37 16.15 -7.43
C THR A 52 -16.62 16.56 -8.23
N THR A 53 -17.64 15.71 -8.26
CA THR A 53 -18.93 16.03 -8.88
C THR A 53 -19.61 17.20 -8.16
N MET A 54 -19.69 17.14 -6.82
CA MET A 54 -20.25 18.21 -5.99
C MET A 54 -19.48 19.51 -6.18
N ALA A 55 -18.14 19.45 -6.25
CA ALA A 55 -17.29 20.61 -6.49
C ALA A 55 -17.62 21.29 -7.82
N LYS A 56 -17.82 20.51 -8.89
CA LYS A 56 -18.20 21.03 -10.21
C LYS A 56 -19.60 21.65 -10.22
N ILE A 57 -20.57 21.01 -9.57
CA ILE A 57 -21.93 21.57 -9.44
C ILE A 57 -21.86 22.91 -8.69
N PHE A 58 -21.14 22.96 -7.57
CA PHE A 58 -21.01 24.15 -6.76
C PHE A 58 -20.27 25.28 -7.49
N ALA A 59 -19.18 24.98 -8.20
CA ALA A 59 -18.47 25.96 -9.02
C ALA A 59 -19.38 26.59 -10.09
N ARG A 60 -20.23 25.77 -10.74
CA ARG A 60 -21.25 26.27 -11.68
C ARG A 60 -22.32 27.10 -10.98
N ALA A 61 -22.81 26.65 -9.83
CA ALA A 61 -23.88 27.33 -9.10
C ALA A 61 -23.47 28.73 -8.63
N VAL A 62 -22.24 28.88 -8.12
CA VAL A 62 -21.66 30.16 -7.69
C VAL A 62 -21.48 31.14 -8.85
N ASN A 63 -21.11 30.62 -10.03
CA ASN A 63 -20.89 31.41 -11.24
C ASN A 63 -22.15 31.57 -12.11
N CYS A 64 -23.27 30.96 -11.73
CA CYS A 64 -24.51 30.99 -12.52
C CYS A 64 -25.13 32.39 -12.51
N VAL A 65 -25.59 32.85 -13.68
CA VAL A 65 -26.28 34.16 -13.82
C VAL A 65 -27.66 34.13 -13.16
N SER A 66 -28.36 32.99 -13.26
CA SER A 66 -29.71 32.81 -12.72
C SER A 66 -29.82 31.44 -12.04
N PRO A 67 -29.30 31.29 -10.81
CA PRO A 67 -29.44 30.04 -10.06
C PRO A 67 -30.90 29.83 -9.64
N VAL A 68 -31.36 28.58 -9.67
CA VAL A 68 -32.73 28.18 -9.30
C VAL A 68 -32.67 27.35 -8.03
N ASP A 69 -33.19 27.85 -6.91
CA ASP A 69 -33.11 27.17 -5.59
C ASP A 69 -31.66 26.76 -5.22
N GLY A 70 -30.69 27.63 -5.56
CA GLY A 70 -29.27 27.36 -5.36
C GLY A 70 -28.62 26.40 -6.37
N ASN A 71 -29.39 25.78 -7.27
CA ASN A 71 -28.85 24.97 -8.37
C ASN A 71 -28.30 25.83 -9.51
N PRO A 72 -27.29 25.33 -10.26
CA PRO A 72 -26.96 25.93 -11.55
C PRO A 72 -28.10 25.70 -12.55
N CYS A 73 -28.41 26.70 -13.38
CA CYS A 73 -29.46 26.55 -14.39
C CYS A 73 -29.06 25.62 -15.55
N ASN A 74 -27.75 25.42 -15.76
CA ASN A 74 -27.19 24.63 -16.88
C ASN A 74 -27.56 25.10 -18.31
N GLU A 75 -28.26 26.23 -18.43
CA GLU A 75 -28.68 26.79 -19.74
C GLU A 75 -27.97 28.11 -20.09
N CYS A 76 -27.49 28.87 -19.10
CA CYS A 76 -26.79 30.14 -19.37
C CYS A 76 -25.41 29.91 -20.00
N GLU A 77 -24.88 30.93 -20.69
CA GLU A 77 -23.56 30.89 -21.35
C GLU A 77 -22.43 30.48 -20.39
N ILE A 78 -22.51 30.90 -19.12
CA ILE A 78 -21.50 30.54 -18.11
C ILE A 78 -21.60 29.05 -17.75
N CYS A 79 -22.80 28.54 -17.47
CA CYS A 79 -22.95 27.13 -17.09
C CYS A 79 -22.59 26.20 -18.25
N THR A 80 -23.10 26.47 -19.45
CA THR A 80 -22.80 25.70 -20.66
C THR A 80 -21.30 25.77 -20.99
N GLY A 81 -20.72 26.97 -20.93
CA GLY A 81 -19.30 27.16 -21.19
C GLY A 81 -18.38 26.46 -20.19
N ILE A 82 -18.79 26.31 -18.91
CA ILE A 82 -18.07 25.51 -17.90
C ILE A 82 -18.25 24.01 -18.16
N ILE A 83 -19.44 23.54 -18.58
CA ILE A 83 -19.71 22.13 -18.86
C ILE A 83 -18.86 21.65 -20.05
N ASP A 84 -18.79 22.45 -21.11
CA ASP A 84 -18.08 22.11 -22.35
C ASP A 84 -16.59 22.49 -22.31
N GLY A 85 -16.13 23.14 -21.24
CA GLY A 85 -14.72 23.50 -21.01
C GLY A 85 -14.21 24.71 -21.82
N THR A 86 -15.09 25.46 -22.47
CA THR A 86 -14.74 26.70 -23.18
C THR A 86 -14.40 27.87 -22.25
N ILE A 87 -14.96 27.87 -21.03
CA ILE A 87 -14.67 28.87 -20.00
C ILE A 87 -13.62 28.30 -19.05
N LEU A 88 -12.45 28.92 -19.03
CA LEU A 88 -11.29 28.51 -18.24
C LEU A 88 -11.28 29.09 -16.81
N ASP A 89 -12.38 29.75 -16.40
CA ASP A 89 -12.50 30.31 -15.05
C ASP A 89 -12.79 29.23 -13.99
N VAL A 90 -13.10 27.99 -14.38
CA VAL A 90 -13.17 26.83 -13.49
C VAL A 90 -12.10 25.84 -13.89
N ILE A 91 -11.09 25.67 -13.04
CA ILE A 91 -9.90 24.88 -13.32
C ILE A 91 -9.90 23.68 -12.40
N GLU A 92 -9.89 22.47 -12.98
CA GLU A 92 -9.74 21.21 -12.26
C GLU A 92 -8.30 20.72 -12.36
N ILE A 93 -7.69 20.46 -11.21
CA ILE A 93 -6.30 20.02 -11.09
C ILE A 93 -6.29 18.75 -10.27
N ASP A 94 -5.73 17.71 -10.86
CA ASP A 94 -5.44 16.47 -10.15
C ASP A 94 -4.06 16.61 -9.48
N ALA A 95 -4.05 16.67 -8.15
CA ALA A 95 -2.83 16.82 -7.38
C ALA A 95 -1.91 15.59 -7.51
N ALA A 96 -2.44 14.41 -7.88
CA ALA A 96 -1.60 13.23 -8.09
C ALA A 96 -0.66 13.39 -9.30
N SER A 97 -1.09 14.11 -10.33
CA SER A 97 -0.29 14.43 -11.53
C SER A 97 0.42 15.78 -11.45
N ASN A 98 -0.02 16.66 -10.54
CA ASN A 98 0.51 18.03 -10.37
C ASN A 98 1.01 18.30 -8.95
N ASN A 99 1.79 17.37 -8.37
CA ASN A 99 2.22 17.43 -6.97
C ASN A 99 3.45 18.32 -6.68
N SER A 100 4.12 18.83 -7.73
CA SER A 100 5.37 19.58 -7.60
C SER A 100 5.13 20.99 -7.06
N VAL A 101 6.13 21.54 -6.37
CA VAL A 101 6.09 22.92 -5.86
C VAL A 101 5.96 23.92 -7.01
N GLU A 102 6.61 23.64 -8.14
CA GLU A 102 6.61 24.52 -9.31
C GLU A 102 5.21 24.64 -9.92
N ASN A 103 4.49 23.53 -10.09
CA ASN A 103 3.12 23.55 -10.64
C ASN A 103 2.17 24.39 -9.77
N VAL A 104 2.32 24.30 -8.44
CA VAL A 104 1.51 25.10 -7.52
C VAL A 104 1.93 26.58 -7.53
N ARG A 105 3.22 26.90 -7.72
CA ARG A 105 3.65 28.29 -7.91
C ARG A 105 3.07 28.90 -9.17
N THR A 106 3.14 28.19 -10.30
CA THR A 106 2.51 28.64 -11.55
C THR A 106 1.03 28.91 -11.34
N LEU A 107 0.33 28.01 -10.62
CA LEU A 107 -1.06 28.24 -10.25
C LEU A 107 -1.23 29.52 -9.43
N ILE A 108 -0.43 29.73 -8.39
CA ILE A 108 -0.52 30.92 -7.52
C ILE A 108 -0.29 32.20 -8.33
N ASP A 109 0.66 32.19 -9.27
CA ASP A 109 0.93 33.32 -10.14
C ASP A 109 -0.28 33.63 -11.04
N GLU A 110 -1.04 32.60 -11.46
CA GLU A 110 -2.27 32.76 -12.22
C GLU A 110 -3.49 33.17 -11.38
N VAL A 111 -3.47 32.94 -10.06
CA VAL A 111 -4.59 33.25 -9.14
C VAL A 111 -4.82 34.77 -9.05
N VAL A 112 -3.76 35.57 -9.25
CA VAL A 112 -3.81 37.03 -9.15
C VAL A 112 -4.71 37.65 -10.24
N TYR A 113 -4.84 37.00 -11.39
CA TYR A 113 -5.64 37.52 -12.50
C TYR A 113 -7.15 37.33 -12.27
N THR A 114 -7.93 38.35 -12.63
CA THR A 114 -9.40 38.35 -12.57
C THR A 114 -10.00 37.31 -13.53
N PRO A 115 -11.21 36.79 -13.27
CA PRO A 115 -11.88 35.87 -14.17
C PRO A 115 -12.21 36.53 -15.52
N THR A 116 -12.32 35.72 -16.57
CA THR A 116 -12.53 36.20 -17.96
C THR A 116 -14.01 36.50 -18.23
N LYS A 117 -14.90 35.58 -17.84
CA LYS A 117 -16.35 35.65 -18.07
C LYS A 117 -17.17 35.36 -16.82
N ALA A 118 -16.68 34.52 -15.92
CA ALA A 118 -17.36 34.15 -14.69
C ALA A 118 -17.25 35.25 -13.61
N SER A 119 -18.07 35.16 -12.55
CA SER A 119 -17.96 36.08 -11.40
C SER A 119 -16.78 35.73 -10.49
N LYS A 120 -16.45 34.43 -10.40
CA LYS A 120 -15.31 33.91 -9.63
C LYS A 120 -14.47 32.91 -10.44
N LYS A 121 -13.16 32.95 -10.21
CA LYS A 121 -12.19 31.96 -10.68
C LYS A 121 -12.11 30.84 -9.64
N VAL A 122 -12.56 29.65 -10.00
CA VAL A 122 -12.69 28.50 -9.08
C VAL A 122 -11.63 27.46 -9.39
N TYR A 123 -10.81 27.13 -8.39
CA TYR A 123 -9.79 26.09 -8.47
C TYR A 123 -10.27 24.85 -7.71
N ILE A 124 -10.54 23.76 -8.45
CA ILE A 124 -10.88 22.46 -7.89
C ILE A 124 -9.61 21.61 -7.86
N ILE A 125 -9.08 21.32 -6.67
CA ILE A 125 -7.88 20.50 -6.50
C ILE A 125 -8.31 19.13 -5.96
N ASP A 126 -8.31 18.12 -6.83
CA ASP A 126 -8.66 16.74 -6.48
C ASP A 126 -7.45 15.99 -5.91
N GLU A 127 -7.72 15.05 -5.01
CA GLU A 127 -6.73 14.32 -4.21
C GLU A 127 -5.63 15.21 -3.60
N VAL A 128 -6.01 16.35 -3.04
CA VAL A 128 -5.08 17.40 -2.54
C VAL A 128 -4.02 16.87 -1.54
N HIS A 129 -4.30 15.77 -0.84
CA HIS A 129 -3.35 15.12 0.06
C HIS A 129 -2.09 14.58 -0.65
N MET A 130 -2.12 14.47 -1.98
CA MET A 130 -0.98 14.06 -2.81
C MET A 130 0.00 15.21 -3.10
N LEU A 131 -0.33 16.46 -2.75
CA LEU A 131 0.60 17.58 -2.87
C LEU A 131 1.81 17.38 -1.94
N SER A 132 2.98 17.76 -2.44
CA SER A 132 4.19 17.82 -1.61
C SER A 132 4.04 18.86 -0.48
N ILE A 133 4.78 18.68 0.62
CA ILE A 133 4.78 19.62 1.75
C ILE A 133 5.16 21.04 1.30
N GLY A 134 6.15 21.15 0.39
CA GLY A 134 6.54 22.43 -0.19
C GLY A 134 5.41 23.09 -1.00
N ALA A 135 4.62 22.30 -1.74
CA ALA A 135 3.47 22.79 -2.49
C ALA A 135 2.35 23.27 -1.56
N PHE A 136 2.07 22.55 -0.47
CA PHE A 136 1.13 23.02 0.56
C PHE A 136 1.55 24.36 1.16
N ASN A 137 2.82 24.51 1.52
CA ASN A 137 3.33 25.75 2.10
C ASN A 137 3.24 26.94 1.13
N ALA A 138 3.45 26.70 -0.16
CA ALA A 138 3.24 27.72 -1.18
C ALA A 138 1.77 28.16 -1.24
N LEU A 139 0.84 27.19 -1.21
CA LEU A 139 -0.59 27.46 -1.27
C LEU A 139 -1.13 28.16 -0.01
N LEU A 140 -0.51 27.95 1.16
CA LEU A 140 -0.96 28.53 2.43
C LEU A 140 -1.15 30.04 2.34
N LYS A 141 -0.16 30.78 1.83
CA LYS A 141 -0.23 32.25 1.73
C LYS A 141 -1.48 32.70 0.98
N THR A 142 -1.80 32.04 -0.12
CA THR A 142 -2.98 32.34 -0.94
C THR A 142 -4.29 31.89 -0.27
N LEU A 143 -4.26 30.85 0.57
CA LEU A 143 -5.42 30.45 1.37
C LEU A 143 -5.68 31.39 2.57
N GLU A 144 -4.65 32.04 3.12
CA GLU A 144 -4.84 32.99 4.23
C GLU A 144 -5.35 34.35 3.73
N GLU A 145 -4.82 34.82 2.59
CA GLU A 145 -5.17 36.10 1.98
C GLU A 145 -5.59 35.90 0.51
N PRO A 146 -6.72 35.22 0.25
CA PRO A 146 -7.19 34.97 -1.11
C PRO A 146 -7.75 36.25 -1.75
N PRO A 147 -7.53 36.48 -3.05
CA PRO A 147 -8.25 37.51 -3.78
C PRO A 147 -9.77 37.27 -3.74
N GLU A 148 -10.58 38.33 -3.68
CA GLU A 148 -12.05 38.22 -3.53
C GLU A 148 -12.72 37.44 -4.69
N HIS A 149 -12.13 37.48 -5.88
CA HIS A 149 -12.61 36.79 -7.07
C HIS A 149 -12.22 35.31 -7.12
N VAL A 150 -11.50 34.78 -6.12
CA VAL A 150 -10.96 33.42 -6.13
C VAL A 150 -11.70 32.53 -5.14
N MET A 151 -11.93 31.28 -5.54
CA MET A 151 -12.46 30.23 -4.68
C MET A 151 -11.68 28.94 -4.86
N PHE A 152 -11.27 28.32 -3.75
CA PHE A 152 -10.66 27.00 -3.73
C PHE A 152 -11.66 25.94 -3.27
N ILE A 153 -11.71 24.83 -4.00
CA ILE A 153 -12.44 23.62 -3.59
C ILE A 153 -11.43 22.47 -3.59
N LEU A 154 -11.01 22.08 -2.40
CA LEU A 154 -10.05 21.00 -2.19
C LEU A 154 -10.82 19.70 -1.96
N ALA A 155 -10.47 18.61 -2.64
CA ALA A 155 -11.07 17.30 -2.42
C ALA A 155 -10.00 16.27 -2.01
N THR A 156 -10.30 15.43 -1.02
CA THR A 156 -9.36 14.41 -0.54
C THR A 156 -10.06 13.15 -0.05
N THR A 157 -9.46 11.99 -0.31
CA THR A 157 -9.81 10.73 0.38
C THR A 157 -9.17 10.57 1.75
N GLU A 158 -8.10 11.30 2.04
CA GLU A 158 -7.26 11.11 3.24
C GLU A 158 -7.14 12.41 4.04
N ALA A 159 -8.22 12.81 4.71
CA ALA A 159 -8.27 14.05 5.49
C ALA A 159 -7.19 14.12 6.61
N HIS A 160 -6.75 12.97 7.12
CA HIS A 160 -5.74 12.90 8.18
C HIS A 160 -4.32 13.24 7.70
N LYS A 161 -4.07 13.19 6.38
CA LYS A 161 -2.79 13.62 5.78
C LYS A 161 -2.73 15.12 5.55
N MET A 162 -3.85 15.83 5.73
CA MET A 162 -3.90 17.28 5.52
C MET A 162 -3.25 18.02 6.69
N PRO A 163 -2.39 19.03 6.42
CA PRO A 163 -1.86 19.89 7.46
C PRO A 163 -2.98 20.61 8.22
N ALA A 164 -2.88 20.68 9.55
CA ALA A 164 -3.85 21.39 10.39
C ALA A 164 -4.02 22.87 9.99
N THR A 165 -2.96 23.48 9.46
CA THR A 165 -2.95 24.87 8.95
C THR A 165 -3.85 25.07 7.73
N VAL A 166 -4.04 24.06 6.90
CA VAL A 166 -4.99 24.08 5.77
C VAL A 166 -6.40 23.82 6.27
N LEU A 167 -6.56 22.86 7.18
CA LEU A 167 -7.87 22.51 7.76
C LEU A 167 -8.53 23.70 8.46
N SER A 168 -7.77 24.53 9.17
CA SER A 168 -8.31 25.69 9.89
C SER A 168 -8.79 26.83 8.99
N ARG A 169 -8.38 26.84 7.71
CA ARG A 169 -8.70 27.88 6.73
C ARG A 169 -9.76 27.45 5.71
N CYS A 170 -10.21 26.19 5.78
CA CYS A 170 -11.22 25.66 4.87
C CYS A 170 -12.54 25.36 5.59
N GLN A 171 -13.66 25.62 4.92
CA GLN A 171 -14.93 25.07 5.37
C GLN A 171 -14.98 23.57 5.03
N ARG A 172 -14.93 22.71 6.05
CA ARG A 172 -14.86 21.25 5.88
C ARG A 172 -16.25 20.63 5.72
N PHE A 173 -16.38 19.74 4.75
CA PHE A 173 -17.55 18.90 4.49
C PHE A 173 -17.14 17.43 4.38
N ASP A 174 -17.67 16.60 5.28
CA ASP A 174 -17.44 15.16 5.29
C ASP A 174 -18.56 14.41 4.55
N PHE A 175 -18.19 13.84 3.42
CA PHE A 175 -19.02 12.97 2.58
C PHE A 175 -19.09 11.59 3.20
N ARG A 176 -20.31 11.08 3.35
CA ARG A 176 -20.55 9.73 3.87
C ARG A 176 -20.48 8.71 2.74
N ARG A 177 -20.23 7.44 3.06
CA ARG A 177 -20.46 6.35 2.10
C ARG A 177 -21.93 6.32 1.73
N ILE A 178 -22.22 6.13 0.44
CA ILE A 178 -23.61 6.01 -0.05
C ILE A 178 -24.14 4.66 0.39
N THR A 179 -25.38 4.60 0.85
CA THR A 179 -25.96 3.31 1.27
C THR A 179 -26.14 2.36 0.09
N ASN A 180 -26.09 1.05 0.33
CA ASN A 180 -26.34 0.05 -0.71
C ASN A 180 -27.71 0.27 -1.38
N LYS A 181 -28.71 0.67 -0.59
CA LYS A 181 -30.04 1.00 -1.11
C LYS A 181 -30.00 2.19 -2.07
N GLY A 182 -29.30 3.27 -1.70
CA GLY A 182 -29.13 4.45 -2.56
C GLY A 182 -28.40 4.12 -3.85
N ILE A 183 -27.33 3.30 -3.79
CA ILE A 183 -26.62 2.84 -4.99
C ILE A 183 -27.54 1.97 -5.86
N ALA A 184 -28.19 0.95 -5.30
CA ALA A 184 -29.06 0.04 -6.05
C ALA A 184 -30.21 0.80 -6.76
N GLN A 185 -30.86 1.74 -6.06
CA GLN A 185 -31.91 2.58 -6.66
C GLN A 185 -31.37 3.40 -7.84
N ARG A 186 -30.20 4.00 -7.71
CA ARG A 186 -29.58 4.76 -8.81
C ARG A 186 -29.22 3.86 -9.99
N LEU A 187 -28.69 2.66 -9.74
CA LEU A 187 -28.36 1.70 -10.79
C LEU A 187 -29.60 1.24 -11.56
N LEU A 188 -30.71 0.98 -10.86
CA LEU A 188 -31.99 0.64 -11.50
C LEU A 188 -32.51 1.78 -12.40
N SER A 189 -32.42 3.04 -11.94
CA SER A 189 -32.78 4.18 -12.78
C SER A 189 -31.90 4.30 -14.02
N ILE A 190 -30.58 4.16 -13.87
CA ILE A 190 -29.64 4.22 -15.00
C ILE A 190 -29.88 3.08 -15.99
N ALA A 191 -30.08 1.85 -15.51
CA ALA A 191 -30.38 0.70 -16.35
C ALA A 191 -31.65 0.93 -17.19
N LYS A 192 -32.71 1.46 -16.56
CA LYS A 192 -33.96 1.81 -17.24
C LYS A 192 -33.77 2.88 -18.31
N GLU A 193 -32.93 3.89 -18.06
CA GLU A 193 -32.60 4.94 -19.04
C GLU A 193 -31.73 4.41 -20.20
N CYS A 194 -31.04 3.28 -20.00
CA CYS A 194 -30.28 2.57 -21.03
C CYS A 194 -31.09 1.47 -21.74
N ASP A 195 -32.41 1.40 -21.50
CA ASP A 195 -33.30 0.34 -22.01
C ASP A 195 -32.91 -1.10 -21.61
N VAL A 196 -32.26 -1.26 -20.44
CA VAL A 196 -31.83 -2.56 -19.88
C VAL A 196 -32.62 -2.89 -18.61
N THR A 197 -33.06 -4.15 -18.51
CA THR A 197 -33.80 -4.65 -17.35
C THR A 197 -32.83 -5.23 -16.32
N LEU A 198 -32.55 -4.47 -15.26
CA LEU A 198 -31.72 -4.93 -14.14
C LEU A 198 -32.62 -5.47 -13.00
N SER A 199 -32.40 -6.72 -12.59
CA SER A 199 -33.11 -7.29 -11.44
C SER A 199 -32.73 -6.59 -10.12
N ASN A 200 -33.66 -6.51 -9.16
CA ASN A 200 -33.39 -5.91 -7.85
C ASN A 200 -32.26 -6.63 -7.09
N GLU A 201 -32.17 -7.94 -7.25
CA GLU A 201 -31.13 -8.77 -6.62
C GLU A 201 -29.76 -8.46 -7.21
N ALA A 202 -29.65 -8.36 -8.55
CA ALA A 202 -28.43 -7.94 -9.22
C ALA A 202 -28.02 -6.51 -8.84
N ALA A 203 -28.97 -5.57 -8.76
CA ALA A 203 -28.69 -4.19 -8.36
C ALA A 203 -28.13 -4.11 -6.92
N ASN A 204 -28.71 -4.88 -6.00
CA ASN A 204 -28.21 -4.98 -4.62
C ASN A 204 -26.84 -5.65 -4.55
N PHE A 205 -26.59 -6.65 -5.39
CA PHE A 205 -25.30 -7.32 -5.49
C PHE A 205 -24.20 -6.35 -5.98
N ILE A 206 -24.45 -5.62 -7.08
CA ILE A 206 -23.52 -4.58 -7.57
C ILE A 206 -23.29 -3.51 -6.51
N ALA A 207 -24.35 -3.05 -5.83
CA ALA A 207 -24.24 -2.08 -4.76
C ALA A 207 -23.35 -2.57 -3.60
N SER A 208 -23.42 -3.88 -3.26
CA SER A 208 -22.56 -4.47 -2.23
C SER A 208 -21.08 -4.49 -2.64
N LEU A 209 -20.78 -4.75 -3.92
CA LEU A 209 -19.42 -4.73 -4.47
C LEU A 209 -18.85 -3.31 -4.56
N ALA A 210 -19.71 -2.30 -4.71
CA ALA A 210 -19.30 -0.90 -4.80
C ALA A 210 -18.85 -0.29 -3.45
N GLU A 211 -19.11 -0.95 -2.32
CA GLU A 211 -18.67 -0.53 -0.97
C GLU A 211 -18.96 0.94 -0.60
N GLY A 212 -20.03 1.52 -1.14
CA GLY A 212 -20.42 2.92 -0.92
C GLY A 212 -19.84 3.93 -1.91
N ALA A 213 -19.13 3.47 -2.94
CA ALA A 213 -18.61 4.25 -4.06
C ALA A 213 -19.51 4.10 -5.30
N LEU A 214 -20.45 5.03 -5.51
CA LEU A 214 -21.41 4.97 -6.62
C LEU A 214 -20.73 4.89 -7.99
N ARG A 215 -19.58 5.56 -8.16
CA ARG A 215 -18.80 5.48 -9.41
C ARG A 215 -18.42 4.05 -9.77
N ASP A 216 -18.05 3.24 -8.78
CA ASP A 216 -17.60 1.87 -8.99
C ASP A 216 -18.81 0.98 -9.34
N GLY A 217 -19.95 1.18 -8.67
CA GLY A 217 -21.21 0.52 -9.02
C GLY A 217 -21.67 0.81 -10.45
N ILE A 218 -21.60 2.08 -10.90
CA ILE A 218 -21.94 2.44 -12.29
C ILE A 218 -20.95 1.81 -13.27
N SER A 219 -19.67 1.73 -12.92
CA SER A 219 -18.64 1.11 -13.78
C SER A 219 -18.88 -0.39 -13.95
N ILE A 220 -19.32 -1.07 -12.89
CA ILE A 220 -19.73 -2.48 -12.96
C ILE A 220 -20.97 -2.66 -13.84
N LEU A 221 -21.97 -1.79 -13.69
CA LEU A 221 -23.17 -1.82 -14.54
C LEU A 221 -22.82 -1.58 -16.01
N ASP A 222 -21.93 -0.63 -16.29
CA ASP A 222 -21.42 -0.32 -17.63
C ASP A 222 -20.76 -1.56 -18.28
N GLN A 223 -19.92 -2.27 -17.52
CA GLN A 223 -19.33 -3.53 -17.95
C GLN A 223 -20.41 -4.58 -18.26
N CYS A 224 -21.46 -4.69 -17.44
CA CYS A 224 -22.55 -5.64 -17.69
C CYS A 224 -23.34 -5.31 -18.96
N ILE A 225 -23.68 -4.03 -19.16
CA ILE A 225 -24.41 -3.56 -20.35
C ILE A 225 -23.58 -3.76 -21.61
N SER A 226 -22.26 -3.59 -21.55
CA SER A 226 -21.36 -3.78 -22.69
C SER A 226 -21.34 -5.22 -23.24
N THR A 227 -21.88 -6.20 -22.51
CA THR A 227 -22.02 -7.58 -22.99
C THR A 227 -23.16 -7.77 -24.00
N GLY A 228 -24.05 -6.78 -24.15
CA GLY A 228 -25.14 -6.79 -25.12
C GLY A 228 -26.39 -7.58 -24.69
N ASN A 229 -26.54 -7.87 -23.40
CA ASN A 229 -27.75 -8.49 -22.86
C ASN A 229 -28.73 -7.42 -22.37
N ASP A 230 -29.99 -7.51 -22.80
CA ASP A 230 -31.06 -6.58 -22.42
C ASP A 230 -31.65 -6.89 -21.02
N GLU A 231 -31.40 -8.09 -20.50
CA GLU A 231 -31.82 -8.53 -19.17
C GLU A 231 -30.60 -8.94 -18.34
N LEU A 232 -30.45 -8.31 -17.19
CA LEU A 232 -29.36 -8.52 -16.23
C LEU A 232 -29.90 -9.12 -14.93
N ASP A 233 -29.84 -10.44 -14.82
CA ASP A 233 -30.11 -11.18 -13.60
C ASP A 233 -28.85 -11.31 -12.71
N LEU A 234 -29.01 -11.92 -11.53
CA LEU A 234 -27.91 -12.06 -10.57
C LEU A 234 -26.80 -12.98 -11.11
N GLU A 235 -27.17 -14.09 -11.75
CA GLU A 235 -26.24 -15.11 -12.23
C GLU A 235 -25.36 -14.57 -13.37
N LEU A 236 -25.96 -13.84 -14.31
CA LEU A 236 -25.25 -13.19 -15.41
C LEU A 236 -24.27 -12.14 -14.88
N VAL A 237 -24.71 -11.29 -13.94
CA VAL A 237 -23.84 -10.28 -13.32
C VAL A 237 -22.66 -10.93 -12.57
N GLN A 238 -22.90 -12.00 -11.81
CA GLN A 238 -21.83 -12.77 -11.15
C GLN A 238 -20.87 -13.42 -12.14
N GLY A 239 -21.39 -13.91 -13.27
CA GLY A 239 -20.60 -14.44 -14.38
C GLY A 239 -19.68 -13.39 -14.99
N ILE A 240 -20.21 -12.22 -15.31
CA ILE A 240 -19.48 -11.12 -15.97
C ILE A 240 -18.39 -10.54 -15.06
N ILE A 241 -18.70 -10.33 -13.78
CA ILE A 241 -17.73 -9.76 -12.82
C ILE A 241 -16.67 -10.81 -12.41
N GLY A 242 -16.95 -12.10 -12.65
CA GLY A 242 -16.08 -13.18 -12.22
C GLY A 242 -16.12 -13.39 -10.70
N VAL A 243 -17.25 -13.10 -10.05
CA VAL A 243 -17.42 -13.41 -8.62
C VAL A 243 -17.86 -14.85 -8.47
N ALA A 244 -17.25 -15.54 -7.51
CA ALA A 244 -17.66 -16.88 -7.13
C ALA A 244 -19.10 -16.85 -6.56
N PRO A 245 -19.99 -17.75 -7.00
CA PRO A 245 -21.30 -17.91 -6.38
C PRO A 245 -21.21 -18.13 -4.87
N ASN A 246 -22.22 -17.68 -4.13
CA ASN A 246 -22.28 -17.83 -2.68
C ASN A 246 -22.19 -19.31 -2.24
N THR A 247 -22.65 -20.24 -3.07
CA THR A 247 -22.55 -21.69 -2.84
C THR A 247 -21.10 -22.15 -2.70
N ILE A 248 -20.17 -21.64 -3.52
CA ILE A 248 -18.74 -21.95 -3.44
C ILE A 248 -18.16 -21.41 -2.13
N ILE A 249 -18.55 -20.19 -1.73
CA ILE A 249 -18.10 -19.57 -0.48
C ILE A 249 -18.56 -20.38 0.74
N ILE A 250 -19.84 -20.74 0.76
CA ILE A 250 -20.47 -21.55 1.81
C ILE A 250 -19.79 -22.92 1.91
N ASN A 251 -19.63 -23.62 0.78
CA ASN A 251 -19.03 -24.95 0.72
C ASN A 251 -17.56 -24.91 1.16
N THR A 252 -16.80 -23.91 0.73
CA THR A 252 -15.40 -23.76 1.14
C THR A 252 -15.30 -23.62 2.66
N LEU A 253 -16.12 -22.74 3.25
CA LEU A 253 -16.09 -22.56 4.70
C LEU A 253 -16.56 -23.83 5.43
N ASP A 254 -17.55 -24.54 4.89
CA ASP A 254 -18.01 -25.83 5.42
C ASP A 254 -16.89 -26.87 5.42
N PHE A 255 -16.18 -27.03 4.30
CA PHE A 255 -15.07 -27.97 4.16
C PHE A 255 -13.86 -27.59 5.02
N LEU A 256 -13.57 -26.30 5.20
CA LEU A 256 -12.54 -25.84 6.13
C LEU A 256 -12.87 -26.24 7.58
N ILE A 257 -14.13 -26.04 8.00
CA ILE A 257 -14.58 -26.39 9.36
C ILE A 257 -14.63 -27.91 9.56
N SER A 258 -15.07 -28.65 8.55
CA SER A 258 -15.14 -30.11 8.56
C SER A 258 -13.81 -30.81 8.25
N ARG A 259 -12.74 -30.03 8.00
CA ARG A 259 -11.37 -30.50 7.74
C ARG A 259 -11.23 -31.42 6.53
N GLN A 260 -11.94 -31.06 5.47
CA GLN A 260 -12.01 -31.79 4.22
C GLN A 260 -11.05 -31.15 3.21
N SER A 261 -9.74 -31.41 3.37
CA SER A 261 -8.68 -30.75 2.60
C SER A 261 -8.77 -31.02 1.10
N LYS A 262 -9.19 -32.22 0.69
CA LYS A 262 -9.39 -32.59 -0.72
C LYS A 262 -10.51 -31.77 -1.36
N GLU A 263 -11.59 -31.57 -0.64
CA GLU A 263 -12.77 -30.84 -1.07
C GLU A 263 -12.47 -29.33 -1.15
N VAL A 264 -11.68 -28.79 -0.22
CA VAL A 264 -11.18 -27.41 -0.27
C VAL A 264 -10.35 -27.16 -1.54
N ILE A 265 -9.41 -28.06 -1.87
CA ILE A 265 -8.63 -27.96 -3.11
C ILE A 265 -9.54 -28.03 -4.35
N SER A 266 -10.57 -28.87 -4.30
CA SER A 266 -11.55 -28.99 -5.38
C SER A 266 -12.36 -27.69 -5.59
N GLN A 267 -12.65 -26.94 -4.52
CA GLN A 267 -13.29 -25.61 -4.65
C GLN A 267 -12.34 -24.60 -5.29
N ILE A 268 -11.05 -24.64 -4.95
CA ILE A 268 -10.03 -23.77 -5.58
C ILE A 268 -9.94 -24.09 -7.08
N ASP A 269 -9.90 -25.36 -7.46
CA ASP A 269 -9.92 -25.78 -8.87
C ASP A 269 -11.11 -25.20 -9.63
N LEU A 270 -12.30 -25.26 -9.04
CA LEU A 270 -13.52 -24.73 -9.64
C LEU A 270 -13.39 -23.23 -9.95
N ILE A 271 -12.95 -22.44 -8.97
CA ILE A 271 -12.78 -20.98 -9.07
C ILE A 271 -11.80 -20.62 -10.19
N PHE A 272 -10.65 -21.29 -10.25
CA PHE A 272 -9.66 -21.03 -11.30
C PHE A 272 -10.12 -21.51 -12.67
N SER A 273 -10.83 -22.64 -12.75
CA SER A 273 -11.36 -23.17 -14.01
C SER A 273 -12.47 -22.30 -14.61
N GLU A 274 -13.29 -21.68 -13.76
CA GLU A 274 -14.34 -20.74 -14.14
C GLU A 274 -13.81 -19.30 -14.38
N GLY A 275 -12.51 -19.06 -14.20
CA GLY A 275 -11.90 -17.75 -14.41
C GLY A 275 -12.36 -16.69 -13.40
N LYS A 276 -12.76 -17.10 -12.20
CA LYS A 276 -13.20 -16.20 -11.12
C LYS A 276 -12.01 -15.43 -10.53
N ASP A 277 -12.25 -14.21 -10.05
CA ASP A 277 -11.22 -13.37 -9.46
C ASP A 277 -10.82 -13.90 -8.05
N PRO A 278 -9.56 -14.34 -7.85
CA PRO A 278 -9.15 -14.92 -6.57
C PRO A 278 -9.18 -13.91 -5.41
N GLY A 279 -8.92 -12.62 -5.68
CA GLY A 279 -8.96 -11.58 -4.66
C GLY A 279 -10.37 -11.34 -4.14
N GLN A 280 -11.36 -11.22 -5.04
CA GLN A 280 -12.77 -11.11 -4.69
C GLN A 280 -13.27 -12.36 -3.97
N TYR A 281 -12.81 -13.55 -4.36
CA TYR A 281 -13.13 -14.79 -3.68
C TYR A 281 -12.69 -14.77 -2.21
N ILE A 282 -11.43 -14.41 -1.92
CA ILE A 282 -10.93 -14.30 -0.55
C ILE A 282 -11.68 -13.22 0.24
N ARG A 283 -11.95 -12.05 -0.36
CA ARG A 283 -12.71 -10.98 0.29
C ARG A 283 -14.13 -11.41 0.67
N LYS A 284 -14.81 -12.15 -0.21
CA LYS A 284 -16.14 -12.74 0.05
C LYS A 284 -16.09 -13.79 1.15
N LEU A 285 -15.06 -14.64 1.20
CA LEU A 285 -14.86 -15.58 2.30
C LEU A 285 -14.71 -14.87 3.65
N ILE A 286 -13.89 -13.82 3.72
CA ILE A 286 -13.71 -13.01 4.93
C ILE A 286 -15.03 -12.38 5.36
N GLN A 287 -15.76 -11.77 4.42
CA GLN A 287 -17.05 -11.13 4.71
C GLN A 287 -18.08 -12.14 5.23
N PHE A 288 -18.23 -13.28 4.56
CA PHE A 288 -19.17 -14.31 4.97
C PHE A 288 -18.83 -14.90 6.34
N LEU A 289 -17.55 -15.18 6.61
CA LEU A 289 -17.11 -15.65 7.92
C LEU A 289 -17.33 -14.60 9.01
N ARG A 290 -17.06 -13.32 8.74
CA ARG A 290 -17.40 -12.23 9.67
C ARG A 290 -18.89 -12.25 10.02
N ASP A 291 -19.75 -12.39 9.03
CA ASP A 291 -21.21 -12.41 9.24
C ASP A 291 -21.64 -13.62 10.08
N VAL A 292 -21.02 -14.79 9.88
CA VAL A 292 -21.18 -15.97 10.74
C VAL A 292 -20.79 -15.69 12.20
N LEU A 293 -19.65 -15.03 12.44
CA LEU A 293 -19.17 -14.74 13.80
C LEU A 293 -20.01 -13.66 14.50
N VAL A 294 -20.45 -12.63 13.75
CA VAL A 294 -21.37 -11.61 14.24
C VAL A 294 -22.71 -12.24 14.63
N PHE A 295 -23.25 -13.14 13.79
CA PHE A 295 -24.45 -13.91 14.13
C PHE A 295 -24.25 -14.75 15.39
N LYS A 296 -23.11 -15.44 15.52
CA LYS A 296 -22.80 -16.24 16.71
C LYS A 296 -22.82 -15.42 18.01
N THR A 297 -22.52 -14.13 17.93
CA THR A 297 -22.46 -13.21 19.08
C THR A 297 -23.79 -12.53 19.36
N THR A 298 -24.47 -12.06 18.31
CA THR A 298 -25.69 -11.24 18.42
C THR A 298 -26.98 -12.07 18.35
N ASN A 299 -26.91 -13.29 17.81
CA ASN A 299 -28.03 -14.16 17.48
C ASN A 299 -29.12 -13.47 16.64
N SER A 300 -28.76 -12.41 15.93
CA SER A 300 -29.65 -11.63 15.08
C SER A 300 -29.09 -11.54 13.66
N LEU A 301 -29.96 -11.78 12.69
CA LEU A 301 -29.67 -11.58 11.27
C LEU A 301 -29.94 -10.12 10.84
N GLU A 302 -30.56 -9.31 11.70
CA GLU A 302 -31.00 -7.94 11.35
C GLU A 302 -29.83 -6.97 11.13
N ASN A 303 -28.67 -7.26 11.71
CA ASN A 303 -27.45 -6.47 11.55
C ASN A 303 -26.55 -6.94 10.39
N LEU A 304 -26.97 -7.98 9.65
CA LEU A 304 -26.21 -8.56 8.55
C LEU A 304 -26.78 -8.03 7.23
N TYR A 305 -25.92 -7.36 6.46
CA TYR A 305 -26.31 -6.68 5.22
C TYR A 305 -26.82 -7.66 4.16
N SER A 306 -27.82 -7.25 3.37
CA SER A 306 -28.27 -7.82 2.08
C SER A 306 -27.86 -9.28 1.81
N MET A 307 -28.44 -10.22 2.54
CA MET A 307 -28.12 -11.65 2.43
C MET A 307 -29.09 -12.37 1.48
N THR A 308 -28.56 -13.29 0.68
CA THR A 308 -29.34 -14.28 -0.06
C THR A 308 -30.04 -15.26 0.87
N GLU A 309 -31.14 -15.87 0.42
CA GLU A 309 -31.86 -16.89 1.21
C GLU A 309 -30.98 -18.12 1.54
N GLU A 310 -30.00 -18.41 0.68
CA GLU A 310 -29.01 -19.46 0.89
C GLU A 310 -28.08 -19.14 2.05
N GLU A 311 -27.55 -17.91 2.09
CA GLU A 311 -26.69 -17.44 3.19
C GLU A 311 -27.45 -17.41 4.52
N LYS A 312 -28.72 -16.98 4.53
CA LYS A 312 -29.57 -16.97 5.74
C LYS A 312 -29.75 -18.37 6.34
N LYS A 313 -29.81 -19.41 5.50
CA LYS A 313 -29.89 -20.80 5.94
C LYS A 313 -28.54 -21.36 6.39
N ALA A 314 -27.47 -21.01 5.69
CA ALA A 314 -26.12 -21.51 5.95
C ALA A 314 -25.50 -20.92 7.24
N ILE A 315 -25.70 -19.62 7.51
CA ILE A 315 -25.07 -18.94 8.65
C ILE A 315 -25.35 -19.63 9.98
N PRO A 316 -26.61 -19.93 10.38
CA PRO A 316 -26.87 -20.57 11.66
C PRO A 316 -26.27 -21.98 11.76
N ALA A 317 -26.17 -22.72 10.65
CA ALA A 317 -25.60 -24.07 10.61
C ALA A 317 -24.07 -24.05 10.79
N ILE A 318 -23.39 -23.08 10.17
CA ILE A 318 -21.95 -22.88 10.29
C ILE A 318 -21.59 -22.30 11.67
N ALA A 319 -22.35 -21.31 12.15
CA ALA A 319 -22.13 -20.66 13.45
C ALA A 319 -22.17 -21.64 14.64
N LYS A 320 -22.94 -22.74 14.53
CA LYS A 320 -22.99 -23.80 15.55
C LYS A 320 -21.72 -24.65 15.61
N ARG A 321 -21.07 -24.88 14.46
CA ARG A 321 -19.92 -25.79 14.34
C ARG A 321 -18.58 -25.09 14.50
N ILE A 322 -18.48 -23.81 14.15
CA ILE A 322 -17.24 -23.04 14.26
C ILE A 322 -17.03 -22.51 15.69
N SER A 323 -15.81 -22.60 16.22
CA SER A 323 -15.44 -21.93 17.48
C SER A 323 -15.04 -20.48 17.23
N MET A 324 -15.27 -19.59 18.21
CA MET A 324 -14.91 -18.17 18.05
C MET A 324 -13.39 -17.96 17.85
N PRO A 325 -12.49 -18.62 18.61
CA PRO A 325 -11.05 -18.49 18.40
C PRO A 325 -10.61 -18.97 17.01
N TYR A 326 -11.16 -20.10 16.55
CA TYR A 326 -10.82 -20.63 15.22
C TYR A 326 -11.29 -19.69 14.10
N GLY A 327 -12.54 -19.19 14.17
CA GLY A 327 -13.03 -18.24 13.18
C GLY A 327 -12.22 -16.94 13.11
N LEU A 328 -11.77 -16.40 14.25
CA LEU A 328 -10.89 -15.23 14.28
C LEU A 328 -9.52 -15.52 13.67
N ALA A 329 -8.95 -16.72 13.91
CA ALA A 329 -7.70 -17.14 13.31
C ALA A 329 -7.80 -17.24 11.78
N ILE A 330 -8.90 -17.81 11.26
CA ILE A 330 -9.16 -17.87 9.81
C ILE A 330 -9.24 -16.45 9.22
N ILE A 331 -9.99 -15.54 9.85
CA ILE A 331 -10.09 -14.15 9.37
C ILE A 331 -8.71 -13.51 9.30
N ARG A 332 -7.85 -13.72 10.30
CA ARG A 332 -6.49 -13.18 10.30
C ARG A 332 -5.68 -13.72 9.11
N GLU A 333 -5.58 -15.04 8.96
CA GLU A 333 -4.82 -15.66 7.86
C GLU A 333 -5.32 -15.20 6.48
N LEU A 334 -6.65 -15.14 6.28
CA LEU A 334 -7.23 -14.66 5.04
C LEU A 334 -6.99 -13.15 4.80
N SER A 335 -6.99 -12.35 5.86
CA SER A 335 -6.72 -10.90 5.76
C SER A 335 -5.26 -10.61 5.43
N ASP A 336 -4.33 -11.44 5.90
CA ASP A 336 -2.91 -11.37 5.54
C ASP A 336 -2.67 -11.86 4.10
N LEU A 337 -3.45 -12.84 3.65
CA LEU A 337 -3.41 -13.40 2.30
C LEU A 337 -3.94 -12.41 1.23
N GLU A 338 -5.02 -11.68 1.51
CA GLU A 338 -5.69 -10.78 0.54
C GLU A 338 -4.73 -9.79 -0.16
N PRO A 339 -3.87 -9.03 0.54
CA PRO A 339 -2.90 -8.16 -0.10
C PRO A 339 -1.77 -8.93 -0.80
N ALA A 340 -1.40 -10.13 -0.32
CA ALA A 340 -0.32 -10.94 -0.88
C ALA A 340 -0.68 -11.54 -2.25
N ILE A 341 -1.95 -11.89 -2.48
CA ILE A 341 -2.44 -12.39 -3.77
C ILE A 341 -2.17 -11.37 -4.89
N LYS A 342 -2.33 -10.08 -4.61
CA LYS A 342 -2.18 -9.02 -5.62
C LYS A 342 -0.77 -8.96 -6.23
N TRP A 343 0.25 -9.30 -5.45
CA TRP A 343 1.66 -9.19 -5.86
C TRP A 343 2.33 -10.54 -6.14
N SER A 344 1.61 -11.64 -5.97
CA SER A 344 2.14 -12.99 -6.17
C SER A 344 2.18 -13.36 -7.65
N THR A 345 3.30 -13.96 -8.07
CA THR A 345 3.44 -14.58 -9.40
C THR A 345 2.63 -15.85 -9.55
N SER A 346 2.28 -16.51 -8.43
CA SER A 346 1.43 -17.70 -8.42
C SER A 346 0.37 -17.56 -7.33
N GLN A 347 -0.74 -16.91 -7.70
CA GLN A 347 -1.89 -16.69 -6.81
C GLN A 347 -2.51 -18.00 -6.34
N ARG A 348 -2.59 -18.98 -7.23
CA ARG A 348 -3.19 -20.28 -6.97
C ARG A 348 -2.46 -21.05 -5.86
N ILE A 349 -1.14 -21.19 -5.97
CA ILE A 349 -0.34 -21.91 -4.97
C ILE A 349 -0.46 -21.24 -3.60
N LEU A 350 -0.46 -19.91 -3.56
CA LEU A 350 -0.56 -19.16 -2.31
C LEU A 350 -1.90 -19.44 -1.61
N ILE A 351 -3.01 -19.44 -2.36
CA ILE A 351 -4.34 -19.75 -1.83
C ILE A 351 -4.44 -21.21 -1.38
N GLU A 352 -3.95 -22.15 -2.18
CA GLU A 352 -3.93 -23.59 -1.85
C GLU A 352 -3.20 -23.84 -0.52
N ILE A 353 -2.00 -23.29 -0.36
CA ILE A 353 -1.19 -23.47 0.85
C ILE A 353 -1.88 -22.84 2.07
N SER A 354 -2.39 -21.61 1.95
CA SER A 354 -3.05 -20.93 3.07
C SER A 354 -4.33 -21.66 3.50
N LEU A 355 -5.17 -22.11 2.57
CA LEU A 355 -6.38 -22.85 2.91
C LEU A 355 -6.07 -24.25 3.48
N LEU A 356 -5.02 -24.93 2.99
CA LEU A 356 -4.56 -26.19 3.57
C LEU A 356 -4.04 -25.99 5.01
N ARG A 357 -3.30 -24.92 5.27
CA ARG A 357 -2.81 -24.57 6.61
C ARG A 357 -3.98 -24.31 7.58
N ILE A 358 -5.00 -23.58 7.13
CA ILE A 358 -6.21 -23.36 7.92
C ILE A 358 -6.89 -24.69 8.25
N CYS A 359 -6.91 -25.63 7.30
CA CYS A 359 -7.49 -26.95 7.45
C CYS A 359 -6.68 -27.87 8.40
N SER A 360 -5.36 -27.68 8.53
CA SER A 360 -4.44 -28.57 9.25
C SER A 360 -4.27 -28.28 10.75
N LEU A 361 -4.97 -27.30 11.34
CA LEU A 361 -4.85 -26.88 12.76
C LEU A 361 -3.50 -26.24 13.17
N ASP A 362 -2.53 -26.05 12.27
CA ASP A 362 -1.21 -25.47 12.63
C ASP A 362 -1.28 -24.03 13.16
N MET A 363 -2.46 -23.41 13.23
CA MET A 363 -2.64 -22.10 13.86
C MET A 363 -2.70 -22.13 15.40
N HIS A 364 -2.92 -23.30 16.02
CA HIS A 364 -2.86 -23.45 17.48
C HIS A 364 -1.46 -23.84 18.00
N SER A 365 -0.49 -24.03 17.10
CA SER A 365 0.81 -24.58 17.47
C SER A 365 1.69 -23.63 18.26
N GLU A 366 1.40 -22.32 18.37
CA GLU A 366 2.21 -21.43 19.22
C GLU A 366 1.85 -21.56 20.70
N GLU A 367 0.56 -21.57 21.06
CA GLU A 367 0.15 -21.77 22.45
C GLU A 367 0.41 -23.20 22.92
N GLU A 368 0.09 -24.23 22.12
CA GLU A 368 0.42 -25.61 22.47
C GLU A 368 1.94 -25.88 22.47
N ASN A 369 2.73 -25.24 21.59
CA ASN A 369 4.21 -25.32 21.73
C ASN A 369 4.67 -24.65 23.02
N LEU A 370 4.10 -23.51 23.38
CA LEU A 370 4.48 -22.82 24.61
C LEU A 370 4.10 -23.65 25.84
N THR A 371 2.90 -24.23 25.88
CA THR A 371 2.48 -25.12 26.98
C THR A 371 3.34 -26.37 27.05
N ASN A 372 3.65 -27.01 25.91
CA ASN A 372 4.53 -28.18 25.87
C ASN A 372 5.99 -27.85 26.24
N ARG A 373 6.50 -26.67 25.83
CA ARG A 373 7.83 -26.17 26.24
C ARG A 373 7.87 -25.80 27.71
N ILE A 374 6.80 -25.24 28.26
CA ILE A 374 6.68 -24.90 29.68
C ILE A 374 6.62 -26.19 30.50
N ALA A 375 5.80 -27.17 30.14
CA ALA A 375 5.73 -28.45 30.82
C ALA A 375 7.09 -29.18 30.81
N LEU A 376 7.82 -29.17 29.68
CA LEU A 376 9.16 -29.73 29.59
C LEU A 376 10.19 -28.98 30.46
N LEU A 377 10.06 -27.66 30.58
CA LEU A 377 10.92 -26.84 31.46
C LEU A 377 10.61 -27.07 32.94
N GLU A 378 9.32 -27.17 33.30
CA GLU A 378 8.87 -27.47 34.66
C GLU A 378 9.35 -28.85 35.12
N GLU A 379 9.23 -29.87 34.27
CA GLU A 379 9.75 -31.21 34.58
C GLU A 379 11.27 -31.22 34.74
N ARG A 380 11.99 -30.43 33.93
CA ARG A 380 13.45 -30.31 34.00
C ARG A 380 13.91 -29.53 35.23
N ILE A 381 13.16 -28.52 35.66
CA ILE A 381 13.39 -27.80 36.92
C ILE A 381 13.14 -28.76 38.09
N HIS A 382 12.05 -29.53 38.06
CA HIS A 382 11.73 -30.47 39.13
C HIS A 382 12.81 -31.57 39.27
N GLN A 383 13.37 -32.08 38.17
CA GLN A 383 14.49 -33.02 38.18
C GLN A 383 15.79 -32.40 38.72
N ILE A 384 16.05 -31.12 38.43
CA ILE A 384 17.20 -30.39 38.97
C ILE A 384 17.04 -30.13 40.46
N GLU A 385 15.83 -29.78 40.91
CA GLU A 385 15.50 -29.57 42.33
C GLU A 385 15.61 -30.88 43.13
N GLU A 386 15.09 -31.99 42.61
CA GLU A 386 15.27 -33.32 43.23
C GLU A 386 16.75 -33.75 43.26
N GLY A 387 17.51 -33.47 42.20
CA GLY A 387 18.95 -33.73 42.14
C GLY A 387 19.79 -32.88 43.10
N LEU A 388 19.35 -31.64 43.39
CA LEU A 388 19.97 -30.74 44.36
C LEU A 388 19.65 -31.15 45.80
N ILE A 389 18.45 -31.64 46.07
CA ILE A 389 18.02 -32.11 47.40
C ILE A 389 18.71 -33.44 47.78
N ASN A 390 18.93 -34.33 46.81
CA ASN A 390 19.53 -35.65 47.05
C ASN A 390 21.07 -35.70 46.88
N GLY A 391 21.73 -34.54 46.75
CA GLY A 391 23.20 -34.43 46.78
C GLY A 391 23.95 -35.21 45.69
N THR A 392 23.27 -35.59 44.61
CA THR A 392 23.85 -36.34 43.50
C THR A 392 23.47 -35.69 42.18
N ILE A 393 24.34 -34.81 41.69
CA ILE A 393 24.26 -34.35 40.30
C ILE A 393 24.78 -35.51 39.42
N HIS A 394 23.88 -36.39 38.99
CA HIS A 394 24.13 -37.23 37.82
C HIS A 394 23.72 -36.47 36.57
N ARG A 395 24.71 -36.03 35.79
CA ARG A 395 24.52 -35.61 34.40
C ARG A 395 24.13 -36.85 33.58
N ASN A 396 22.86 -37.19 33.57
CA ASN A 396 22.31 -38.07 32.54
C ASN A 396 21.96 -37.21 31.33
N ASN A 397 22.84 -37.24 30.32
CA ASN A 397 22.46 -36.91 28.96
C ASN A 397 21.44 -37.96 28.52
N VAL A 398 20.15 -37.61 28.52
CA VAL A 398 19.14 -38.41 27.83
C VAL A 398 19.26 -38.07 26.35
N GLU A 399 19.90 -38.96 25.59
CA GLU A 399 19.77 -39.02 24.14
C GLU A 399 18.30 -39.29 23.80
N ILE A 400 17.67 -38.34 23.11
CA ILE A 400 16.39 -38.59 22.45
C ILE A 400 16.70 -39.43 21.21
N ASN A 401 16.63 -40.75 21.38
CA ASN A 401 16.55 -41.70 20.28
C ASN A 401 15.22 -41.51 19.56
N THR A 402 15.24 -40.79 18.44
CA THR A 402 14.23 -40.91 17.37
C THR A 402 14.74 -41.90 16.33
N SER A 403 14.64 -43.19 16.65
CA SER A 403 14.64 -44.26 15.66
C SER A 403 13.18 -44.44 15.21
N GLN A 404 12.79 -44.44 13.93
CA GLN A 404 13.45 -44.98 12.75
C GLN A 404 12.97 -44.30 11.44
N SER A 405 13.90 -43.99 10.53
CA SER A 405 14.06 -44.73 9.27
C SER A 405 15.28 -44.21 8.49
N ASN A 406 16.43 -44.82 8.78
CA ASN A 406 17.57 -44.84 7.87
C ASN A 406 17.33 -45.93 6.82
N ILE A 407 17.41 -45.59 5.54
CA ILE A 407 18.06 -46.45 4.54
C ILE A 407 19.47 -45.87 4.43
N GLY A 408 20.45 -46.64 4.92
CA GLY A 408 21.82 -46.18 5.15
C GLY A 408 22.67 -46.05 3.90
N ILE A 409 23.91 -45.60 4.11
CA ILE A 409 25.14 -46.39 3.92
C ILE A 409 26.35 -45.58 4.44
N ASP A 410 27.33 -46.36 4.88
CA ASP A 410 28.60 -46.10 5.56
C ASP A 410 29.58 -45.03 5.02
N LYS A 411 30.36 -44.52 5.99
CA LYS A 411 31.82 -44.23 6.03
C LYS A 411 32.51 -43.47 4.87
N ALA A 412 32.96 -42.26 5.25
CA ALA A 412 34.27 -41.64 5.03
C ALA A 412 35.12 -42.11 3.84
N ILE A 413 35.25 -41.22 2.84
CA ILE A 413 36.40 -41.13 1.93
C ILE A 413 36.79 -39.64 1.82
N GLU A 414 38.09 -39.38 1.94
CA GLU A 414 38.75 -38.07 1.84
C GLU A 414 38.39 -37.28 0.56
N PRO A 415 38.44 -35.94 0.59
CA PRO A 415 38.13 -35.14 -0.58
C PRO A 415 39.16 -35.39 -1.70
N PRO A 416 38.73 -35.62 -2.96
CA PRO A 416 39.65 -35.89 -4.04
C PRO A 416 40.35 -34.61 -4.48
N VAL A 417 41.66 -34.75 -4.70
CA VAL A 417 42.50 -33.81 -5.45
C VAL A 417 41.93 -33.69 -6.87
N LEU A 418 41.57 -32.47 -7.28
CA LEU A 418 41.16 -32.19 -8.66
C LEU A 418 42.42 -32.01 -9.53
N ASP A 419 42.61 -32.99 -10.40
CA ASP A 419 43.64 -33.09 -11.43
C ASP A 419 43.29 -32.15 -12.60
N GLU A 420 44.25 -31.32 -13.00
CA GLU A 420 44.16 -30.43 -14.16
C GLU A 420 43.99 -31.24 -15.45
N ARG A 421 42.86 -31.10 -16.15
CA ARG A 421 42.79 -31.45 -17.58
C ARG A 421 42.05 -30.38 -18.37
N GLU A 422 42.81 -29.83 -19.32
CA GLU A 422 42.41 -28.88 -20.35
C GLU A 422 41.15 -29.30 -21.11
N VAL A 423 40.22 -28.36 -21.28
CA VAL A 423 39.28 -28.38 -22.41
C VAL A 423 39.33 -27.03 -23.12
N LYS A 424 39.93 -27.06 -24.31
CA LYS A 424 40.02 -25.95 -25.28
C LYS A 424 38.63 -25.55 -25.77
N ILE A 425 38.30 -24.27 -25.68
CA ILE A 425 37.29 -23.64 -26.55
C ILE A 425 37.90 -22.40 -27.20
N LYS A 426 37.79 -22.37 -28.53
CA LYS A 426 38.42 -21.45 -29.48
C LYS A 426 37.91 -20.02 -29.32
N VAL A 427 38.84 -19.07 -29.18
CA VAL A 427 38.63 -17.64 -29.40
C VAL A 427 38.67 -17.36 -30.91
N GLY A 428 37.62 -16.74 -31.43
CA GLY A 428 37.52 -16.22 -32.79
C GLY A 428 37.24 -14.71 -32.79
N ASN A 429 38.34 -13.95 -32.85
CA ASN A 429 38.59 -12.62 -33.44
C ASN A 429 37.54 -11.49 -33.51
N HIS A 430 38.09 -10.31 -33.18
CA HIS A 430 37.89 -8.96 -33.76
C HIS A 430 36.59 -8.21 -33.38
N GLN A 431 36.58 -6.90 -33.13
CA GLN A 431 37.55 -5.83 -33.39
C GLN A 431 37.22 -4.61 -32.51
N LYS A 432 38.28 -3.84 -32.19
CA LYS A 432 38.23 -2.47 -31.70
C LYS A 432 37.35 -1.57 -32.57
N ASN A 433 36.70 -0.58 -31.96
CA ASN A 433 36.72 0.77 -32.50
C ASN A 433 36.54 1.80 -31.39
N ASP A 434 37.63 2.55 -31.21
CA ASP A 434 37.68 3.85 -30.57
C ASP A 434 36.74 4.84 -31.29
N LYS A 435 36.10 5.73 -30.53
CA LYS A 435 35.93 7.14 -30.92
C LYS A 435 35.64 8.01 -29.70
N ILE A 436 36.72 8.67 -29.28
CA ILE A 436 36.76 9.86 -28.45
C ILE A 436 36.05 11.00 -29.19
N LYS A 437 35.21 11.77 -28.47
CA LYS A 437 35.07 13.22 -28.68
C LYS A 437 34.96 13.89 -27.32
N GLU A 438 36.06 14.55 -26.98
CA GLU A 438 36.17 15.56 -25.94
C GLU A 438 35.29 16.78 -26.26
N ASN A 439 34.75 17.41 -25.22
CA ASN A 439 34.81 18.86 -25.07
C ASN A 439 34.75 19.24 -23.57
N SER A 440 35.95 19.19 -23.01
CA SER A 440 36.60 20.06 -22.02
C SER A 440 35.84 21.06 -21.12
N LYS A 441 36.38 21.12 -19.88
CA LYS A 441 36.44 22.18 -18.84
C LYS A 441 35.34 22.08 -17.78
N GLN A 442 35.61 21.87 -16.49
CA GLN A 442 36.75 22.32 -15.68
C GLN A 442 36.88 21.48 -14.37
N ASP A 443 38.11 21.46 -13.87
CA ASP A 443 38.56 21.25 -12.49
C ASP A 443 38.96 19.84 -12.00
N GLU A 444 40.29 19.69 -11.91
CA GLU A 444 41.05 18.65 -11.22
C GLU A 444 40.82 18.71 -9.70
N HIS A 445 40.45 17.59 -9.09
CA HIS A 445 40.92 17.23 -7.75
C HIS A 445 41.15 15.71 -7.68
N VAL A 446 42.40 15.36 -7.41
CA VAL A 446 42.93 13.99 -7.28
C VAL A 446 42.44 13.40 -5.94
N LEU A 447 41.71 12.28 -5.99
CA LEU A 447 41.40 11.46 -4.80
C LEU A 447 42.46 10.37 -4.66
N THR A 448 43.32 10.48 -3.65
CA THR A 448 44.44 9.56 -3.37
C THR A 448 44.10 8.37 -2.47
N ASN A 449 42.87 8.22 -1.96
CA ASN A 449 42.52 7.17 -0.99
C ASN A 449 41.35 6.28 -1.44
N THR A 450 41.57 5.44 -2.46
CA THR A 450 40.61 4.39 -2.83
C THR A 450 40.92 3.09 -2.09
N TYR A 451 39.92 2.43 -1.50
CA TYR A 451 40.12 1.14 -0.83
C TYR A 451 40.50 0.05 -1.87
N PRO A 452 41.71 -0.55 -1.78
CA PRO A 452 42.28 -1.34 -2.87
C PRO A 452 41.55 -2.66 -3.14
N GLU A 453 40.82 -3.19 -2.17
CA GLU A 453 40.12 -4.49 -2.28
C GLU A 453 38.61 -4.37 -2.53
N TRP A 454 38.11 -3.16 -2.83
CA TRP A 454 36.67 -2.88 -2.95
C TRP A 454 35.97 -3.75 -4.01
N ASN A 455 36.64 -4.04 -5.12
CA ASN A 455 36.08 -4.88 -6.17
C ASN A 455 35.84 -6.33 -5.70
N LYS A 456 36.68 -6.87 -4.80
CA LYS A 456 36.49 -8.22 -4.23
C LYS A 456 35.26 -8.26 -3.31
N VAL A 457 35.00 -7.18 -2.57
CA VAL A 457 33.82 -7.05 -1.70
C VAL A 457 32.53 -7.00 -2.53
N LEU A 458 32.54 -6.28 -3.66
CA LEU A 458 31.39 -6.23 -4.58
C LEU A 458 31.11 -7.59 -5.23
N ASP A 459 32.14 -8.36 -5.57
CA ASP A 459 32.00 -9.71 -6.13
C ASP A 459 31.48 -10.72 -5.08
N ASP A 460 31.91 -10.64 -3.81
CA ASP A 460 31.37 -11.46 -2.73
C ASP A 460 29.88 -11.16 -2.50
N LEU A 461 29.50 -9.88 -2.43
CA LEU A 461 28.10 -9.46 -2.28
C LEU A 461 27.22 -9.92 -3.45
N ARG A 462 27.78 -10.01 -4.67
CA ARG A 462 27.11 -10.59 -5.83
C ARG A 462 26.89 -12.09 -5.68
N SER A 463 27.84 -12.82 -5.11
CA SER A 463 27.73 -14.27 -4.86
C SER A 463 26.72 -14.63 -3.76
N VAL A 464 26.54 -13.75 -2.77
CA VAL A 464 25.62 -13.93 -1.64
C VAL A 464 24.16 -13.58 -2.00
N GLY A 465 23.90 -13.09 -3.22
CA GLY A 465 22.54 -12.87 -3.73
C GLY A 465 21.81 -11.63 -3.16
N ARG A 466 22.53 -10.70 -2.53
CA ARG A 466 21.96 -9.48 -1.91
C ARG A 466 21.92 -8.31 -2.90
N MET A 467 21.17 -8.48 -3.99
CA MET A 467 21.09 -7.54 -5.13
C MET A 467 20.70 -6.10 -4.76
N LYS A 468 19.92 -5.89 -3.69
CA LYS A 468 19.53 -4.54 -3.21
C LYS A 468 20.68 -3.76 -2.57
N ILE A 469 21.58 -4.45 -1.87
CA ILE A 469 22.77 -3.83 -1.27
C ILE A 469 23.79 -3.54 -2.36
N LEU A 470 23.97 -4.50 -3.28
CA LEU A 470 24.83 -4.34 -4.45
C LEU A 470 24.40 -3.14 -5.31
N SER A 471 23.10 -2.99 -5.61
CA SER A 471 22.62 -1.84 -6.40
C SER A 471 22.88 -0.49 -5.75
N SER A 472 22.86 -0.43 -4.41
CA SER A 472 23.15 0.80 -3.65
C SER A 472 24.66 1.07 -3.49
N LEU A 473 25.50 0.05 -3.62
CA LEU A 473 26.96 0.17 -3.52
C LEU A 473 27.67 0.38 -4.87
N LEU A 474 27.01 0.10 -6.00
CA LEU A 474 27.59 0.32 -7.33
C LEU A 474 27.91 1.79 -7.63
N ASN A 475 27.18 2.71 -6.99
CA ASN A 475 27.39 4.15 -7.11
C ASN A 475 28.20 4.74 -5.93
N ALA A 476 28.67 3.89 -5.01
CA ALA A 476 29.39 4.31 -3.81
C ALA A 476 30.89 4.07 -3.95
N THR A 477 31.70 5.00 -3.43
CA THR A 477 33.16 4.85 -3.38
C THR A 477 33.62 4.54 -1.97
N ALA A 478 34.40 3.47 -1.78
CA ALA A 478 34.97 3.11 -0.49
C ALA A 478 36.35 3.74 -0.27
N VAL A 479 36.56 4.28 0.94
CA VAL A 479 37.76 4.98 1.40
C VAL A 479 38.20 4.35 2.73
N SER A 480 39.49 4.14 2.95
CA SER A 480 40.00 3.73 4.26
C SER A 480 40.02 4.94 5.19
N VAL A 481 39.30 4.88 6.30
CA VAL A 481 39.24 5.99 7.29
C VAL A 481 40.33 5.80 8.35
N ASP A 482 40.54 4.57 8.82
CA ASP A 482 41.62 4.17 9.71
C ASP A 482 42.04 2.70 9.44
N GLU A 483 42.93 2.10 10.26
CA GLU A 483 43.39 0.70 10.10
C GLU A 483 42.27 -0.35 10.27
N ASN A 484 41.14 0.02 10.88
CA ASN A 484 40.05 -0.87 11.26
C ASN A 484 38.65 -0.42 10.76
N THR A 485 38.58 0.61 9.92
CA THR A 485 37.32 1.26 9.51
C THR A 485 37.32 1.62 8.03
N VAL A 486 36.29 1.17 7.32
CA VAL A 486 36.03 1.49 5.90
C VAL A 486 34.86 2.47 5.80
N GLY A 487 35.10 3.62 5.17
CA GLY A 487 34.10 4.65 4.89
C GLY A 487 33.50 4.47 3.50
N ILE A 488 32.18 4.36 3.41
CA ILE A 488 31.43 4.33 2.15
C ILE A 488 30.92 5.73 1.86
N VAL A 489 31.48 6.36 0.83
CA VAL A 489 31.13 7.71 0.39
C VAL A 489 30.06 7.64 -0.70
N LEU A 490 28.95 8.34 -0.47
CA LEU A 490 27.84 8.49 -1.41
C LEU A 490 27.87 9.89 -2.05
N ASP A 491 27.44 9.98 -3.31
CA ASP A 491 27.31 11.26 -4.01
C ASP A 491 26.11 12.10 -3.47
N GLU A 492 26.19 13.42 -3.59
CA GLU A 492 25.17 14.34 -3.04
C GLU A 492 23.77 14.10 -3.64
N GLY A 493 22.77 13.95 -2.78
CA GLY A 493 21.36 13.77 -3.14
C GLY A 493 20.82 12.35 -3.00
N ASP A 494 21.65 11.37 -2.67
CA ASP A 494 21.26 9.95 -2.62
C ASP A 494 20.74 9.49 -1.23
N GLU A 495 19.76 10.21 -0.67
CA GLU A 495 19.17 9.91 0.64
C GLU A 495 18.55 8.50 0.71
N TYR A 496 18.11 7.97 -0.43
CA TYR A 496 17.51 6.64 -0.54
C TYR A 496 18.54 5.54 -0.27
N ASN A 497 19.69 5.59 -0.96
CA ASN A 497 20.76 4.62 -0.77
C ASN A 497 21.38 4.73 0.63
N LYS A 498 21.50 5.95 1.17
CA LYS A 498 21.92 6.17 2.55
C LYS A 498 21.04 5.47 3.57
N ARG A 499 19.71 5.59 3.46
CA ARG A 499 18.77 4.92 4.39
C ARG A 499 18.82 3.40 4.30
N ILE A 500 19.19 2.84 3.16
CA ILE A 500 19.39 1.39 3.01
C ILE A 500 20.71 0.99 3.66
N LEU A 501 21.80 1.69 3.35
CA LEU A 501 23.15 1.33 3.81
C LEU A 501 23.39 1.61 5.30
N THR A 502 22.67 2.54 5.91
CA THR A 502 22.77 2.85 7.36
C THR A 502 21.99 1.91 8.27
N ARG A 503 21.24 0.94 7.73
CA ARG A 503 20.56 -0.07 8.55
C ARG A 503 21.58 -1.05 9.13
N HIS A 504 21.44 -1.36 10.42
CA HIS A 504 22.34 -2.25 11.15
C HIS A 504 22.52 -3.61 10.44
N ASP A 505 21.42 -4.25 10.03
CA ASP A 505 21.44 -5.54 9.30
C ASP A 505 22.24 -5.48 7.98
N ASN A 506 22.27 -4.32 7.32
CA ASN A 506 22.99 -4.14 6.06
C ASN A 506 24.47 -3.83 6.30
N ILE A 507 24.78 -3.08 7.36
CA ILE A 507 26.16 -2.83 7.81
C ILE A 507 26.83 -4.16 8.18
N GLU A 508 26.19 -5.01 8.97
CA GLU A 508 26.72 -6.33 9.34
C GLU A 508 27.00 -7.23 8.13
N VAL A 509 26.13 -7.16 7.10
CA VAL A 509 26.31 -7.91 5.85
C VAL A 509 27.52 -7.38 5.06
N ILE A 510 27.74 -6.06 5.06
CA ILE A 510 28.89 -5.45 4.38
C ILE A 510 30.18 -5.75 5.15
N GLU A 511 30.19 -5.60 6.48
CA GLU A 511 31.31 -5.98 7.35
C GLU A 511 31.68 -7.46 7.20
N GLY A 512 30.68 -8.34 7.17
CA GLY A 512 30.88 -9.77 6.92
C GLY A 512 31.43 -10.07 5.53
N SER A 513 31.12 -9.25 4.53
CA SER A 513 31.66 -9.38 3.16
C SER A 513 33.08 -8.84 3.05
N ILE A 514 33.42 -7.77 3.78
CA ILE A 514 34.79 -7.28 3.93
C ILE A 514 35.65 -8.35 4.60
N LYS A 515 35.19 -8.92 5.72
CA LYS A 515 35.89 -10.01 6.42
C LYS A 515 36.16 -11.22 5.52
N ARG A 516 35.22 -11.60 4.65
CA ARG A 516 35.42 -12.71 3.69
C ARG A 516 36.37 -12.34 2.56
N ALA A 517 36.39 -11.08 2.13
CA ALA A 517 37.23 -10.60 1.04
C ALA A 517 38.69 -10.35 1.47
N THR A 518 38.91 -9.86 2.69
CA THR A 518 40.23 -9.36 3.17
C THR A 518 40.80 -10.18 4.33
N GLY A 519 39.97 -10.97 5.03
CA GLY A 519 40.36 -11.75 6.20
C GLY A 519 40.45 -10.94 7.51
N THR A 520 40.15 -9.63 7.47
CA THR A 520 40.23 -8.72 8.62
C THR A 520 38.83 -8.26 9.07
N ASP A 521 38.60 -8.18 10.38
CA ASP A 521 37.39 -7.57 10.94
C ASP A 521 37.53 -6.04 10.86
N MET A 522 36.76 -5.42 9.97
CA MET A 522 36.72 -3.97 9.79
C MET A 522 35.30 -3.45 10.01
N SER A 523 35.18 -2.30 10.65
CA SER A 523 33.90 -1.61 10.86
C SER A 523 33.53 -0.74 9.66
N VAL A 524 32.25 -0.57 9.37
CA VAL A 524 31.78 0.18 8.20
C VAL A 524 31.01 1.43 8.61
N THR A 525 31.38 2.58 8.04
CA THR A 525 30.69 3.86 8.24
C THR A 525 30.25 4.46 6.91
N VAL A 526 29.10 5.15 6.88
CA VAL A 526 28.58 5.83 5.67
C VAL A 526 28.82 7.33 5.82
N ILE A 527 29.53 7.93 4.86
CA ILE A 527 29.98 9.33 4.90
C ILE A 527 29.24 10.15 3.83
N ASP A 528 28.77 11.33 4.22
CA ASP A 528 28.20 12.32 3.30
C ASP A 528 29.31 13.21 2.73
N ASN A 529 29.44 13.21 1.40
CA ASN A 529 30.28 14.10 0.61
C ASN A 529 31.81 13.83 0.71
N LYS A 530 32.50 13.99 -0.43
CA LYS A 530 33.95 13.82 -0.61
C LYS A 530 34.79 14.88 0.12
N ASP A 531 34.23 16.06 0.41
CA ASP A 531 34.94 17.17 1.05
C ASP A 531 35.21 16.98 2.56
N LYS A 532 34.57 16.00 3.22
CA LYS A 532 34.79 15.72 4.65
C LYS A 532 36.01 14.85 4.96
N ILE A 533 36.75 14.42 3.96
CA ILE A 533 37.88 13.49 4.12
C ILE A 533 39.13 14.20 4.72
N GLN A 534 39.20 15.54 4.66
CA GLN A 534 40.34 16.31 5.21
C GLN A 534 40.22 16.68 6.71
N GLU A 535 39.05 16.54 7.33
CA GLU A 535 38.84 16.89 8.76
C GLU A 535 38.90 15.70 9.71
N ALA A 536 39.04 14.47 9.22
CA ALA A 536 39.17 13.27 10.05
C ALA A 536 40.63 13.00 10.48
N ALA A 537 41.29 13.99 11.07
CA ALA A 537 42.44 13.74 11.96
C ALA A 537 41.89 13.30 13.34
N PRO A 538 42.62 12.49 14.12
CA PRO A 538 42.06 11.80 15.28
C PRO A 538 41.79 12.80 16.42
N GLU A 539 40.59 13.39 16.46
CA GLU A 539 40.12 14.07 17.65
C GLU A 539 39.84 13.01 18.74
N MET A 540 40.72 12.99 19.74
CA MET A 540 40.56 12.24 20.98
C MET A 540 39.12 12.42 21.52
N PRO A 541 38.35 11.34 21.73
CA PRO A 541 36.94 11.44 22.08
C PRO A 541 36.74 12.35 23.31
N GLU A 542 35.85 13.34 23.24
CA GLU A 542 35.58 14.29 24.34
C GLU A 542 35.27 13.61 25.69
N LYS A 543 34.77 12.37 25.64
CA LYS A 543 34.54 11.53 26.83
C LYS A 543 35.83 11.18 27.57
N PHE A 544 36.94 10.98 26.86
CA PHE A 544 38.24 10.64 27.43
C PHE A 544 38.91 11.86 28.09
N LEU A 545 38.85 13.03 27.44
CA LEU A 545 39.30 14.31 28.03
C LEU A 545 38.53 14.68 29.29
N ASN A 546 37.21 14.45 29.29
CA ASN A 546 36.38 14.66 30.48
C ASN A 546 36.68 13.65 31.60
N PHE A 547 37.06 12.41 31.26
CA PHE A 547 37.48 11.41 32.24
C PHE A 547 38.83 11.76 32.89
N VAL A 548 39.80 12.19 32.09
CA VAL A 548 41.15 12.57 32.55
C VAL A 548 41.10 13.81 33.45
N LYS A 549 40.34 14.84 33.07
CA LYS A 549 40.10 16.03 33.93
C LYS A 549 39.40 15.67 35.25
N LYS A 550 38.46 14.73 35.23
CA LYS A 550 37.73 14.30 36.44
C LYS A 550 38.59 13.46 37.39
N LYS A 551 39.71 12.90 36.92
CA LYS A 551 40.63 12.04 37.69
C LYS A 551 41.98 12.70 38.02
N GLY A 552 42.26 13.89 37.51
CA GLY A 552 43.45 14.67 37.86
C GLY A 552 44.77 14.10 37.33
N LEU A 553 44.73 13.41 36.19
CA LEU A 553 45.93 12.85 35.55
C LEU A 553 46.44 13.83 34.47
N GLU A 554 47.74 14.13 34.47
CA GLU A 554 48.39 14.89 33.41
C GLU A 554 48.84 13.94 32.28
N LEU A 555 48.55 14.29 31.04
CA LEU A 555 48.98 13.54 29.85
C LEU A 555 50.07 14.33 29.14
N ASP A 556 51.24 13.72 28.95
CA ASP A 556 52.33 14.24 28.12
C ASP A 556 52.27 13.52 26.78
N ILE A 557 51.84 14.21 25.71
CA ILE A 557 51.68 13.64 24.38
C ILE A 557 52.96 13.94 23.60
N ARG A 558 53.70 12.90 23.22
CA ARG A 558 54.79 12.99 22.23
C ARG A 558 54.29 12.46 20.90
N GLU A 559 54.42 13.27 19.85
CA GLU A 559 54.17 12.87 18.47
C GLU A 559 55.38 12.08 17.96
N GLU A 560 55.19 10.83 17.54
CA GLU A 560 56.10 10.07 16.67
C GLU A 560 55.40 9.72 15.36
#